data_AF-A0A444VY94-F1
#
_entry.id   AF-A0A444VY94-F1
#
_cell.length_a   1.000
_cell.length_b   1.000
_cell.length_c   1.000
_cell.angle_alpha   90.00
_cell.angle_beta   90.00
_cell.angle_gamma   90.00
#
_symmetry.space_group_name_H-M   'P 1'
#
loop_
_entity.id
_entity.type
_entity.pdbx_description
1 polymer ?
#
loop_
_entity_poly.entity_id
_entity_poly.type
_entity_poly.pdbx_seq_one_letter_code
_entity_poly.pdbx_strand_id
1 'polypeptide(L)'
;MAKEFKRFKKQEKETLERFIELNSLWILDINLEDYLSEGAEQKVYLKDGKHVIKLNDSIYYNSWIDYFNNLLLNNFFFPDTAYSLLGFFKNDDVIYAVVEQPFVKATEPTDLEVVKKFMLVNGFLNTKNNDYYNPDLGIILEDLHDENVLTENGILQFIDTVFYIKDNFYEI
;
A
#
# COMPACT_ATOMS: atom_id res chain seq x y z
N MET A 1 22.84 8.89 -4.77
CA MET A 1 21.51 8.27 -4.98
C MET A 1 21.14 7.31 -3.85
N ALA A 2 21.42 5.99 -3.85
CA ALA A 2 20.91 5.08 -2.80
C ALA A 2 21.27 5.47 -1.34
N LYS A 3 22.49 5.98 -1.11
CA LYS A 3 22.95 6.43 0.23
C LYS A 3 22.30 7.74 0.69
N GLU A 4 21.82 8.52 -0.26
CA GLU A 4 21.16 9.82 -0.06
C GLU A 4 19.67 9.62 0.26
N PHE A 5 18.99 8.75 -0.48
CA PHE A 5 17.63 8.27 -0.16
C PHE A 5 17.55 7.66 1.25
N LYS A 6 18.51 6.80 1.61
CA LYS A 6 18.57 6.23 2.98
C LYS A 6 18.75 7.29 4.07
N ARG A 7 19.48 8.38 3.80
CA ARG A 7 19.65 9.49 4.75
C ARG A 7 18.37 10.30 4.88
N PHE A 8 17.67 10.53 3.77
CA PHE A 8 16.39 11.21 3.71
C PHE A 8 15.32 10.45 4.53
N LYS A 9 15.17 9.15 4.31
CA LYS A 9 14.19 8.31 5.04
C LYS A 9 14.42 8.29 6.56
N LYS A 10 15.68 8.34 7.01
CA LYS A 10 15.99 8.45 8.44
C LYS A 10 15.51 9.78 9.04
N GLN A 11 15.71 10.90 8.32
CA GLN A 11 15.27 12.22 8.77
C GLN A 11 13.74 12.34 8.77
N GLU A 12 13.07 11.72 7.79
CA GLU A 12 11.61 11.59 7.77
C GLU A 12 11.13 10.79 8.97
N LYS A 13 11.76 9.64 9.28
CA LYS A 13 11.43 8.84 10.46
C LYS A 13 11.47 9.67 11.74
N GLU A 14 12.57 10.38 11.98
CA GLU A 14 12.72 11.24 13.17
C GLU A 14 11.67 12.36 13.22
N THR A 15 11.29 12.90 12.07
CA THR A 15 10.25 13.94 11.97
C THR A 15 8.85 13.36 12.21
N LEU A 16 8.60 12.19 11.65
CA LEU A 16 7.37 11.43 11.81
C LEU A 16 7.16 11.02 13.27
N GLU A 17 8.18 10.50 13.96
CA GLU A 17 8.09 10.19 15.40
C GLU A 17 7.69 11.40 16.24
N ARG A 18 8.31 12.56 15.99
CA ARG A 18 7.93 13.80 16.68
C ARG A 18 6.49 14.19 16.37
N PHE A 19 6.06 14.07 15.12
CA PHE A 19 4.68 14.38 14.73
C PHE A 19 3.68 13.44 15.40
N ILE A 20 3.97 12.14 15.43
CA ILE A 20 3.12 11.12 16.05
C ILE A 20 2.97 11.41 17.55
N GLU A 21 4.07 11.71 18.24
CA GLU A 21 4.07 12.04 19.67
C GLU A 21 3.23 13.29 19.95
N LEU A 22 3.48 14.37 19.21
CA LEU A 22 2.80 15.66 19.40
C LEU A 22 1.28 15.56 19.17
N ASN A 23 0.85 14.63 18.32
CA ASN A 23 -0.56 14.46 17.96
C ASN A 23 -1.20 13.21 18.62
N SER A 24 -0.49 12.53 19.52
CA SER A 24 -0.97 11.31 20.20
C SER A 24 -1.48 10.23 19.23
N LEU A 25 -0.71 9.99 18.16
CA LEU A 25 -1.05 9.02 17.09
C LEU A 25 -0.45 7.63 17.32
N TRP A 26 0.18 7.39 18.47
CA TRP A 26 0.66 6.05 18.84
C TRP A 26 -0.51 5.14 19.24
N ILE A 27 -0.60 3.99 18.59
CA ILE A 27 -1.46 2.88 18.99
C ILE A 27 -0.63 2.00 19.92
N LEU A 28 -1.03 1.92 21.18
CA LEU A 28 -0.28 1.19 22.21
C LEU A 28 -0.70 -0.28 22.32
N ASP A 29 -1.99 -0.55 22.09
CA ASP A 29 -2.55 -1.89 22.11
C ASP A 29 -3.13 -2.22 20.74
N ILE A 30 -2.41 -3.06 19.98
CA ILE A 30 -2.97 -3.73 18.81
C ILE A 30 -3.28 -5.16 19.23
N ASN A 31 -4.50 -5.60 18.99
CA ASN A 31 -4.82 -7.01 19.15
C ASN A 31 -4.17 -7.80 18.00
N LEU A 32 -3.09 -8.51 18.32
CA LEU A 32 -2.30 -9.32 17.38
C LEU A 32 -2.70 -10.80 17.39
N GLU A 33 -3.77 -11.19 18.09
CA GLU A 33 -4.16 -12.60 18.28
C GLU A 33 -4.66 -13.25 16.97
N ASP A 34 -5.28 -12.48 16.08
CA ASP A 34 -5.87 -12.96 14.83
C ASP A 34 -4.90 -12.86 13.63
N TYR A 35 -3.67 -13.32 13.81
CA TYR A 35 -2.66 -13.35 12.75
C TYR A 35 -3.12 -14.18 11.53
N LEU A 36 -3.03 -13.59 10.33
CA LEU A 36 -3.35 -14.25 9.07
C LEU A 36 -2.11 -14.62 8.26
N SER A 37 -1.24 -13.63 7.99
CA SER A 37 -0.08 -13.78 7.13
C SER A 37 0.98 -12.71 7.41
N GLU A 38 2.20 -12.97 6.94
CA GLU A 38 3.30 -12.01 6.89
C GLU A 38 4.01 -12.08 5.55
N GLY A 39 4.28 -10.90 4.98
CA GLY A 39 5.25 -10.68 3.92
C GLY A 39 6.56 -10.16 4.50
N ALA A 40 7.46 -9.67 3.65
CA ALA A 40 8.75 -9.15 4.10
C ALA A 40 8.63 -7.78 4.81
N GLU A 41 7.54 -7.04 4.57
CA GLU A 41 7.27 -5.67 5.02
C GLU A 41 6.00 -5.53 5.85
N GLN A 42 5.09 -6.51 5.75
CA GLN A 42 3.75 -6.36 6.28
C GLN A 42 3.31 -7.57 7.09
N LYS A 43 2.67 -7.29 8.22
CA LYS A 43 1.94 -8.29 9.02
C LYS A 43 0.46 -8.01 8.94
N VAL A 44 -0.34 -9.05 8.67
CA VAL A 44 -1.77 -8.94 8.43
C VAL A 44 -2.52 -9.70 9.53
N TYR A 45 -3.50 -9.03 10.13
CA TYR A 45 -4.33 -9.54 11.21
C TYR A 45 -5.81 -9.41 10.83
N LEU A 46 -6.59 -10.48 10.97
CA LEU A 46 -8.03 -10.42 10.74
C LEU A 46 -8.68 -9.58 11.84
N LYS A 47 -9.61 -8.72 11.46
CA LYS A 47 -10.45 -7.97 12.40
C LYS A 47 -11.89 -8.23 12.01
N ASP A 48 -12.72 -8.62 12.98
CA ASP A 48 -14.18 -8.79 12.88
C ASP A 48 -14.72 -9.67 11.72
N GLY A 49 -13.83 -10.38 11.01
CA GLY A 49 -14.17 -11.18 9.83
C GLY A 49 -14.45 -10.38 8.56
N LYS A 50 -14.38 -9.04 8.60
CA LYS A 50 -14.66 -8.17 7.45
C LYS A 50 -13.52 -7.21 7.11
N HIS A 51 -12.56 -7.03 8.01
CA HIS A 51 -11.43 -6.14 7.81
C HIS A 51 -10.12 -6.84 8.15
N VAL A 52 -9.03 -6.24 7.70
CA VAL A 52 -7.69 -6.59 8.14
C VAL A 52 -6.99 -5.37 8.69
N ILE A 53 -6.24 -5.58 9.78
CA ILE A 53 -5.24 -4.64 10.27
C ILE A 53 -3.90 -5.04 9.69
N LYS A 54 -3.20 -4.08 9.12
CA LYS A 54 -1.86 -4.29 8.56
C LYS A 54 -0.84 -3.37 9.22
N LEU A 55 0.31 -3.94 9.59
CA LEU A 55 1.47 -3.20 10.09
C LEU A 55 2.51 -3.13 8.98
N ASN A 56 2.74 -1.94 8.42
CA ASN A 56 3.70 -1.74 7.33
C ASN A 56 4.85 -0.84 7.78
N ASP A 57 6.09 -1.32 7.66
CA ASP A 57 7.30 -0.59 8.06
C ASP A 57 7.88 0.33 6.97
N SER A 58 7.17 0.42 5.83
CA SER A 58 7.54 1.13 4.61
C SER A 58 8.82 0.65 3.91
N ILE A 59 9.43 -0.49 4.27
CA ILE A 59 10.81 -0.83 3.85
C ILE A 59 11.00 -0.86 2.32
N TYR A 60 9.98 -1.22 1.55
CA TYR A 60 9.99 -1.23 0.08
C TYR A 60 9.95 0.17 -0.56
N TYR A 61 9.62 1.20 0.20
CA TYR A 61 9.54 2.58 -0.28
C TYR A 61 10.84 3.35 -0.03
N ASN A 62 11.22 4.26 -0.93
CA ASN A 62 12.42 5.08 -0.77
C ASN A 62 12.28 6.09 0.38
N SER A 63 11.05 6.50 0.69
CA SER A 63 10.70 7.48 1.71
C SER A 63 9.35 7.15 2.36
N TRP A 64 9.04 7.74 3.51
CA TRP A 64 7.70 7.66 4.11
C TRP A 64 6.66 8.41 3.27
N ILE A 65 7.07 9.50 2.61
CA ILE A 65 6.19 10.23 1.69
C ILE A 65 5.73 9.34 0.54
N ASP A 66 6.62 8.53 -0.04
CA ASP A 66 6.26 7.58 -1.10
C ASP A 66 5.23 6.55 -0.60
N TYR A 67 5.40 6.05 0.63
CA TYR A 67 4.43 5.14 1.23
C TYR A 67 3.06 5.80 1.45
N PHE A 68 3.02 7.03 1.96
CA PHE A 68 1.74 7.74 2.14
C PHE A 68 1.06 8.07 0.81
N ASN A 69 1.85 8.45 -0.22
CA ASN A 69 1.34 8.61 -1.57
C ASN A 69 0.78 7.30 -2.12
N ASN A 70 1.42 6.16 -1.84
CA ASN A 70 0.88 4.85 -2.20
C ASN A 70 -0.51 4.59 -1.61
N LEU A 71 -0.70 4.86 -0.32
CA LEU A 71 -2.02 4.72 0.31
C LEU A 71 -3.08 5.62 -0.34
N LEU A 72 -2.73 6.88 -0.61
CA LEU A 72 -3.63 7.84 -1.25
C LEU A 72 -4.02 7.41 -2.66
N LEU A 73 -3.05 6.96 -3.46
CA LEU A 73 -3.28 6.52 -4.84
C LEU A 73 -4.08 5.21 -4.88
N ASN A 74 -3.80 4.25 -3.99
CA ASN A 74 -4.63 3.06 -3.85
C ASN A 74 -6.09 3.44 -3.58
N ASN A 75 -6.33 4.32 -2.60
CA ASN A 75 -7.69 4.72 -2.25
C ASN A 75 -8.41 5.47 -3.38
N PHE A 76 -7.67 6.21 -4.20
CA PHE A 76 -8.21 6.91 -5.35
C PHE A 76 -8.60 5.97 -6.49
N PHE A 77 -7.71 5.03 -6.86
CA PHE A 77 -7.95 4.11 -7.99
C PHE A 77 -8.79 2.88 -7.61
N PHE A 78 -8.69 2.42 -6.36
CA PHE A 78 -9.27 1.18 -5.87
C PHE A 78 -10.04 1.41 -4.55
N PRO A 79 -11.16 2.15 -4.61
CA PRO A 79 -11.91 2.52 -3.41
C PRO A 79 -12.53 1.33 -2.66
N ASP A 80 -12.78 0.21 -3.36
CA ASP A 80 -13.34 -1.01 -2.76
C ASP A 80 -12.37 -1.67 -1.75
N THR A 81 -11.07 -1.40 -1.88
CA THR A 81 -10.00 -1.88 -1.00
C THR A 81 -9.24 -0.73 -0.34
N ALA A 82 -9.92 0.40 -0.11
CA ALA A 82 -9.30 1.58 0.47
C ALA A 82 -8.71 1.33 1.87
N TYR A 83 -7.52 1.88 2.09
CA TYR A 83 -6.85 1.91 3.39
C TYR A 83 -7.35 3.05 4.26
N SER A 84 -7.52 2.79 5.55
CA SER A 84 -7.64 3.81 6.59
C SER A 84 -6.37 3.79 7.45
N LEU A 85 -5.62 4.90 7.47
CA LEU A 85 -4.49 5.04 8.39
C LEU A 85 -5.01 5.33 9.80
N LEU A 86 -4.91 4.35 10.69
CA LEU A 86 -5.42 4.45 12.06
C LEU A 86 -4.46 5.16 12.99
N GLY A 87 -3.16 5.07 12.71
CA GLY A 87 -2.09 5.60 13.55
C GLY A 87 -0.81 4.83 13.31
N PHE A 88 0.06 4.83 14.32
CA PHE A 88 1.38 4.22 14.23
C PHE A 88 1.66 3.35 15.43
N PHE A 89 2.43 2.28 15.19
CA PHE A 89 2.89 1.38 16.23
C PHE A 89 4.42 1.34 16.20
N LYS A 90 5.02 1.25 17.38
CA LYS A 90 6.46 1.11 17.51
C LYS A 90 6.78 -0.20 18.21
N ASN A 91 7.59 -1.00 17.55
CA ASN A 91 8.20 -2.19 18.15
C ASN A 91 9.71 -2.09 17.96
N ASP A 92 10.44 -2.10 19.07
CA ASP A 92 11.86 -1.74 19.13
C ASP A 92 12.15 -0.40 18.42
N ASP A 93 13.07 -0.41 17.46
CA ASP A 93 13.43 0.74 16.62
C ASP A 93 12.67 0.78 15.29
N VAL A 94 11.65 -0.04 15.08
CA VAL A 94 10.85 -0.05 13.85
C VAL A 94 9.50 0.62 14.10
N ILE A 95 9.16 1.55 13.20
CA ILE A 95 7.85 2.20 13.17
C ILE A 95 7.03 1.53 12.10
N TYR A 96 5.81 1.18 12.44
CA TYR A 96 4.82 0.65 11.53
C TYR A 96 3.68 1.65 11.40
N ALA A 97 3.28 1.94 10.16
CA ALA A 97 1.96 2.48 9.92
C ALA A 97 0.93 1.38 10.18
N VAL A 98 -0.10 1.71 10.95
CA VAL A 98 -1.22 0.81 11.24
C VAL A 98 -2.35 1.20 10.31
N VAL A 99 -2.61 0.37 9.31
CA VAL A 99 -3.68 0.60 8.34
C VAL A 99 -4.76 -0.45 8.46
N GLU A 100 -6.00 -0.05 8.28
CA GLU A 100 -7.15 -0.94 8.12
C GLU A 100 -7.55 -1.00 6.65
N GLN A 101 -7.91 -2.18 6.17
CA GLN A 101 -8.41 -2.41 4.82
C GLN A 101 -9.58 -3.41 4.88
N PRO A 102 -10.57 -3.34 3.97
CA PRO A 102 -11.54 -4.42 3.79
C PRO A 102 -10.85 -5.78 3.59
N PHE A 103 -11.35 -6.82 4.25
CA PHE A 103 -10.88 -8.18 4.05
C PHE A 103 -11.51 -8.74 2.78
N VAL A 104 -10.67 -9.07 1.80
CA VAL A 104 -11.09 -9.63 0.51
C VAL A 104 -10.87 -11.14 0.52
N LYS A 105 -11.88 -11.90 0.10
CA LYS A 105 -11.75 -13.34 -0.07
C LYS A 105 -11.94 -13.73 -1.53
N ALA A 106 -10.87 -14.19 -2.16
CA ALA A 106 -10.96 -14.72 -3.52
C ALA A 106 -11.98 -15.86 -3.61
N THR A 107 -12.91 -15.76 -4.55
CA THR A 107 -13.90 -16.80 -4.86
C THR A 107 -13.56 -17.57 -6.14
N GLU A 108 -12.72 -16.99 -6.99
CA GLU A 108 -12.19 -17.61 -8.20
C GLU A 108 -10.75 -17.17 -8.50
N PRO A 109 -9.99 -17.91 -9.33
CA PRO A 109 -8.68 -17.48 -9.79
C PRO A 109 -8.77 -16.20 -10.62
N THR A 110 -7.81 -15.29 -10.42
CA THR A 110 -7.73 -14.04 -11.17
C THR A 110 -7.21 -14.26 -12.59
N ASP A 111 -7.92 -13.73 -13.59
CA ASP A 111 -7.48 -13.71 -14.98
C ASP A 111 -6.69 -12.44 -15.27
N LEU A 112 -5.37 -12.57 -15.43
CA LEU A 112 -4.46 -11.45 -15.68
C LEU A 112 -4.75 -10.71 -17.00
N GLU A 113 -5.39 -11.36 -17.99
CA GLU A 113 -5.82 -10.66 -19.21
C GLU A 113 -7.01 -9.74 -18.94
N VAL A 114 -7.86 -10.07 -17.96
CA VAL A 114 -8.93 -9.18 -17.50
C VAL A 114 -8.34 -8.00 -16.74
N VAL A 115 -7.36 -8.23 -15.85
CA VAL A 115 -6.62 -7.17 -15.15
C VAL A 115 -5.98 -6.21 -16.16
N LYS A 116 -5.27 -6.74 -17.16
CA LYS A 116 -4.62 -5.94 -18.20
C LYS A 116 -5.59 -5.06 -18.99
N LYS A 117 -6.76 -5.60 -19.35
CA LYS A 117 -7.83 -4.83 -20.01
C LYS A 117 -8.40 -3.76 -19.09
N PHE A 118 -8.66 -4.09 -17.82
CA PHE A 118 -9.14 -3.14 -16.82
C PHE A 118 -8.16 -1.96 -16.68
N MET A 119 -6.86 -2.24 -16.53
CA MET A 119 -5.83 -1.20 -16.42
C MET A 119 -5.79 -0.32 -17.67
N LEU A 120 -5.82 -0.93 -18.87
CA LEU A 120 -5.81 -0.19 -20.13
C LEU A 120 -6.98 0.79 -20.25
N VAL A 121 -8.19 0.38 -19.88
CA VAL A 121 -9.38 1.24 -19.90
C VAL A 121 -9.25 2.40 -18.91
N ASN A 122 -8.50 2.22 -17.82
CA ASN A 122 -8.20 3.25 -16.82
C ASN A 122 -6.93 4.09 -17.15
N GLY A 123 -6.43 4.02 -18.40
CA GLY A 123 -5.30 4.82 -18.87
C GLY A 123 -3.92 4.28 -18.48
N PHE A 124 -3.85 3.09 -17.89
CA PHE A 124 -2.61 2.44 -17.52
C PHE A 124 -2.12 1.50 -18.61
N LEU A 125 -0.98 1.82 -19.21
CA LEU A 125 -0.32 1.02 -20.23
C LEU A 125 0.56 -0.04 -19.57
N ASN A 126 0.35 -1.31 -19.92
CA ASN A 126 1.23 -2.39 -19.49
C ASN A 126 2.65 -2.16 -20.05
N THR A 127 3.66 -2.27 -19.20
CA THR A 127 5.07 -2.00 -19.57
C THR A 127 5.86 -3.29 -19.69
N LYS A 128 6.03 -4.02 -18.58
CA LYS A 128 6.67 -5.34 -18.48
C LYS A 128 5.91 -6.14 -17.42
N ASN A 129 5.84 -7.46 -17.57
CA ASN A 129 5.16 -8.34 -16.60
C ASN A 129 3.77 -7.77 -16.21
N ASN A 130 3.52 -7.60 -14.91
CA ASN A 130 2.31 -7.02 -14.36
C ASN A 130 2.52 -5.57 -13.86
N ASP A 131 3.43 -4.84 -14.50
CA ASP A 131 3.71 -3.43 -14.20
C ASP A 131 3.06 -2.52 -15.25
N TYR A 132 2.60 -1.37 -14.81
CA TYR A 132 1.79 -0.44 -15.59
C TYR A 132 2.23 1.01 -15.42
N TYR A 133 1.98 1.82 -16.45
CA TYR A 133 2.32 3.24 -16.47
C TYR A 133 1.18 4.06 -17.04
N ASN A 134 0.74 5.09 -16.32
CA ASN A 134 -0.18 6.10 -16.81
C ASN A 134 0.63 7.34 -17.25
N PRO A 135 0.78 7.58 -18.57
CA PRO A 135 1.59 8.68 -19.08
C PRO A 135 0.99 10.06 -18.81
N ASP A 136 -0.34 10.15 -18.78
CA ASP A 136 -1.07 11.41 -18.62
C ASP A 136 -0.94 11.93 -17.18
N LEU A 137 -0.91 11.02 -16.20
CA LEU A 137 -0.75 11.36 -14.79
C LEU A 137 0.71 11.27 -14.31
N GLY A 138 1.61 10.60 -15.03
CA GLY A 138 2.97 10.36 -14.54
C GLY A 138 3.04 9.35 -13.37
N ILE A 139 2.16 8.35 -13.37
CA ILE A 139 2.04 7.34 -12.29
C ILE A 139 2.51 5.98 -12.80
N ILE A 140 3.32 5.30 -12.01
CA ILE A 140 3.68 3.89 -12.20
C ILE A 140 2.93 3.06 -11.16
N LEU A 141 2.39 1.92 -11.56
CA LEU A 141 1.81 0.91 -10.68
C LEU A 141 2.46 -0.43 -10.97
N GLU A 142 3.20 -0.96 -10.00
CA GLU A 142 3.94 -2.21 -10.11
C GLU A 142 3.24 -3.34 -9.35
N ASP A 143 3.67 -4.57 -9.63
CA ASP A 143 3.38 -5.76 -8.83
C ASP A 143 1.91 -6.24 -8.83
N LEU A 144 1.16 -6.01 -9.92
CA LEU A 144 -0.23 -6.50 -10.06
C LEU A 144 -0.33 -7.97 -10.49
N HIS A 145 0.36 -8.87 -9.79
CA HIS A 145 0.20 -10.32 -9.98
C HIS A 145 -1.06 -10.85 -9.30
N ASP A 146 -1.35 -12.13 -9.49
CA ASP A 146 -2.56 -12.81 -9.02
C ASP A 146 -2.65 -12.95 -7.48
N GLU A 147 -1.57 -12.72 -6.75
CA GLU A 147 -1.61 -12.62 -5.28
C GLU A 147 -2.00 -11.21 -4.79
N ASN A 148 -1.72 -10.16 -5.57
CA ASN A 148 -2.06 -8.76 -5.25
C ASN A 148 -3.35 -8.29 -5.93
N VAL A 149 -3.88 -9.07 -6.86
CA VAL A 149 -5.19 -8.83 -7.48
C VAL A 149 -6.05 -10.07 -7.32
N LEU A 150 -7.04 -9.99 -6.43
CA LEU A 150 -7.97 -11.08 -6.14
C LEU A 150 -9.27 -10.88 -6.93
N THR A 151 -9.96 -11.97 -7.24
CA THR A 151 -11.30 -11.89 -7.84
C THR A 151 -12.34 -12.41 -6.85
N GLU A 152 -13.27 -11.53 -6.48
CA GLU A 152 -14.37 -11.82 -5.57
C GLU A 152 -15.71 -11.58 -6.27
N ASN A 153 -16.44 -12.66 -6.52
CA ASN A 153 -17.71 -12.69 -7.24
C ASN A 153 -17.66 -12.00 -8.61
N GLY A 154 -16.56 -12.19 -9.34
CA GLY A 154 -16.31 -11.60 -10.66
C GLY A 154 -15.81 -10.16 -10.63
N ILE A 155 -15.54 -9.59 -9.45
CA ILE A 155 -15.02 -8.24 -9.28
C ILE A 155 -13.53 -8.31 -8.93
N LEU A 156 -12.71 -7.52 -9.64
CA LEU A 156 -11.29 -7.39 -9.32
C LEU A 156 -11.12 -6.53 -8.06
N GLN A 157 -10.36 -7.06 -7.12
CA GLN A 157 -10.03 -6.43 -5.83
C GLN A 157 -8.52 -6.28 -5.75
N PHE A 158 -8.04 -5.06 -5.62
CA PHE A 158 -6.62 -4.73 -5.65
C PHE A 158 -6.11 -4.57 -4.21
N ILE A 159 -5.18 -5.41 -3.80
CA ILE A 159 -4.55 -5.35 -2.48
C ILE A 159 -3.04 -5.19 -2.64
N ASP A 160 -2.38 -4.62 -1.63
CA ASP A 160 -0.91 -4.51 -1.58
C ASP A 160 -0.28 -3.88 -2.84
N THR A 161 -0.99 -2.93 -3.45
CA THR A 161 -0.55 -2.19 -4.64
C THR A 161 0.69 -1.34 -4.36
N VAL A 162 1.56 -1.20 -5.37
CA VAL A 162 2.80 -0.41 -5.28
C VAL A 162 2.81 0.71 -6.33
N PHE A 163 2.48 1.92 -5.91
CA PHE A 163 2.49 3.12 -6.72
C PHE A 163 3.78 3.92 -6.58
N TYR A 164 4.25 4.47 -7.71
CA TYR A 164 5.29 5.49 -7.75
C TYR A 164 4.85 6.69 -8.57
N ILE A 165 5.30 7.86 -8.16
CA ILE A 165 5.03 9.14 -8.81
C ILE A 165 6.30 9.57 -9.55
N LYS A 166 6.17 9.97 -10.81
CA LYS A 166 7.26 10.60 -11.58
C LYS A 166 7.25 12.12 -11.40
N ASP A 167 8.37 12.74 -11.71
CA ASP A 167 8.55 14.20 -11.60
C ASP A 167 7.46 15.00 -12.34
N ASN A 168 7.00 14.51 -13.50
CA ASN A 168 5.97 15.16 -14.31
C ASN A 168 4.55 15.14 -13.70
N PHE A 169 4.32 14.39 -12.62
CA PHE A 169 3.04 14.38 -11.91
C PHE A 169 2.68 15.75 -11.32
N TYR A 170 3.70 16.50 -10.87
CA TYR A 170 3.51 17.83 -10.26
C TYR A 170 3.55 18.97 -11.28
N GLU A 171 3.71 18.66 -12.57
CA GLU A 171 3.78 19.66 -13.64
C GLU A 171 2.42 19.97 -14.28
N ILE A 172 1.34 19.37 -13.77
CA ILE A 172 -0.05 19.54 -14.23
C ILE A 172 -0.65 20.86 -13.75
#